data_AF-A0AA41V862-F1
#
_entry.id   AF-A0AA41V862-F1
#
_cell.length_a   1.000
_cell.length_b   1.000
_cell.length_c   1.000
_cell.angle_alpha   90.00
_cell.angle_beta   90.00
_cell.angle_gamma   90.00
#
_symmetry.space_group_name_H-M   'P 1'
#
loop_
_entity.id
_entity.type
_entity.pdbx_description
1 polymer ?
#
loop_
_entity_poly.entity_id
_entity_poly.type
_entity_poly.pdbx_seq_one_letter_code
_entity_poly.pdbx_strand_id
1 'polypeptide(L)' 'MHGKVNLWPKHMLCGYLKNRRNRELSILKAMEGGAETLFDIVAKVYSDVDPGYWIPASSNVRIHVEHLAQQDKLPK' A
#
# COMPACT_ATOMS: atom_id res chain seq x y z
N MET A 1 7.94 -23.35 1.56
CA MET A 1 8.21 -22.42 2.68
C MET A 1 9.30 -21.47 2.23
N HIS A 2 9.10 -20.15 2.34
CA HIS A 2 10.11 -19.15 1.96
C HIS A 2 10.85 -18.62 3.20
N GLY A 3 12.13 -18.32 3.04
CA GLY A 3 12.95 -17.66 4.08
C GLY A 3 13.61 -18.60 5.10
N LYS A 4 14.50 -18.03 5.91
CA LYS A 4 15.16 -18.70 7.05
C LYS A 4 14.29 -18.58 8.31
N VAL A 5 14.56 -19.41 9.31
CA VAL A 5 13.90 -19.35 10.63
C VAL A 5 14.12 -17.96 11.25
N ASN A 6 13.02 -17.33 11.69
CA ASN A 6 13.06 -16.05 12.38
C ASN A 6 13.10 -16.26 13.90
N LEU A 7 14.17 -15.79 14.54
CA LEU A 7 14.32 -15.86 15.99
C LEU A 7 13.60 -14.73 16.74
N TRP A 8 13.13 -13.69 16.03
CA TRP A 8 12.53 -12.47 16.57
C TRP A 8 11.15 -12.19 15.92
N PRO A 9 10.16 -13.07 16.13
CA PRO A 9 8.87 -13.01 15.42
C PRO A 9 8.08 -11.72 15.68
N LYS A 10 8.09 -11.22 16.92
CA LYS A 10 7.38 -9.96 17.26
C LYS A 10 7.96 -8.75 16.51
N HIS A 11 9.28 -8.68 16.36
CA HIS A 11 9.94 -7.56 15.67
C HIS A 11 9.64 -7.58 14.17
N MET A 12 9.63 -8.77 13.57
CA MET A 12 9.20 -8.96 12.18
C MET A 12 7.73 -8.58 11.97
N LEU A 13 6.84 -8.96 12.88
CA LEU A 13 5.42 -8.57 12.81
C LEU A 13 5.27 -7.04 12.83
N CYS A 14 5.98 -6.34 13.70
CA CYS A 14 6.01 -4.88 13.72
C CYS A 14 6.46 -4.31 12.36
N GLY A 15 7.47 -4.91 11.73
CA GLY A 15 7.93 -4.55 10.39
C GLY A 15 6.85 -4.70 9.31
N TYR A 16 6.14 -5.84 9.29
CA TYR A 16 5.03 -6.07 8.36
C TYR A 16 3.90 -5.05 8.55
N LEU A 17 3.48 -4.81 9.79
CA LEU A 17 2.44 -3.85 10.11
C LEU A 17 2.85 -2.43 9.71
N LYS A 18 4.09 -2.03 10.00
CA LYS A 18 4.65 -0.73 9.60
C LYS A 18 4.64 -0.57 8.08
N ASN A 19 5.04 -1.60 7.33
CA ASN A 19 5.03 -1.57 5.87
C ASN A 19 3.62 -1.35 5.31
N ARG A 20 2.59 -2.03 5.85
CA ARG A 20 1.20 -1.87 5.42
C ARG A 20 0.67 -0.46 5.73
N ARG A 21 0.91 0.04 6.94
CA ARG A 21 0.51 1.41 7.34
C ARG A 21 1.19 2.48 6.48
N ASN A 22 2.48 2.32 6.17
CA ASN A 22 3.20 3.25 5.30
C ASN A 22 2.61 3.28 3.88
N ARG A 23 2.16 2.12 3.37
CA ARG A 23 1.49 2.05 2.07
C ARG A 23 0.17 2.81 2.08
N GLU A 24 -0.66 2.62 3.10
CA GLU A 24 -1.92 3.34 3.26
C GLU A 24 -1.71 4.85 3.38
N LEU A 25 -0.72 5.29 4.17
CA LEU A 25 -0.36 6.71 4.27
C LEU A 25 0.07 7.29 2.92
N SER A 26 0.78 6.52 2.08
CA SER A 26 1.20 6.98 0.76
C SER A 26 0.01 7.10 -0.20
N ILE A 27 -0.96 6.18 -0.11
CA ILE A 27 -2.21 6.21 -0.88
C ILE A 27 -3.05 7.43 -0.48
N LEU A 28 -3.26 7.65 0.82
CA LEU A 28 -4.01 8.82 1.32
C LEU A 28 -3.39 10.12 0.84
N LYS A 29 -2.06 10.26 0.96
CA LYS A 29 -1.33 11.43 0.45
C LYS A 29 -1.48 11.61 -1.07
N ALA A 30 -1.51 10.51 -1.83
CA ALA A 30 -1.71 10.59 -3.27
C ALA A 30 -3.12 11.12 -3.61
N MET A 31 -4.15 10.66 -2.89
CA MET A 31 -5.54 11.10 -3.03
C MET A 31 -5.72 12.57 -2.60
N GLU A 32 -5.16 12.96 -1.44
CA GLU A 32 -5.12 14.36 -0.98
C GLU A 32 -4.42 15.27 -1.99
N GLY A 33 -3.40 14.75 -2.68
CA GLY A 33 -2.73 15.43 -3.80
C GLY A 33 -3.46 15.36 -5.14
N GLY A 34 -4.76 15.02 -5.15
CA GLY A 34 -5.63 15.02 -6.34
C GLY A 34 -5.54 13.78 -7.22
N ALA A 35 -5.11 12.63 -6.71
CA ALA A 35 -5.25 11.37 -7.45
C ALA A 35 -6.69 10.85 -7.32
N GLU A 36 -7.41 10.79 -8.44
CA GLU A 36 -8.82 10.38 -8.46
C GLU A 36 -9.02 8.95 -8.96
N THR A 37 -8.13 8.46 -9.83
CA THR A 37 -8.24 7.11 -10.39
C THR A 37 -7.24 6.13 -9.77
N LEU A 38 -7.54 4.83 -9.88
CA LEU A 38 -6.60 3.77 -9.50
C LEU A 38 -5.26 3.91 -10.22
N PHE A 39 -5.28 4.33 -11.49
CA PHE A 39 -4.08 4.58 -12.28
C PHE A 39 -3.25 5.72 -11.69
N ASP A 40 -3.89 6.84 -11.32
CA ASP A 40 -3.18 8.00 -10.72
C ASP A 40 -2.52 7.63 -9.40
N ILE A 41 -3.23 6.87 -8.56
CA ILE A 41 -2.71 6.41 -7.28
C ILE A 41 -1.52 5.48 -7.50
N VAL A 42 -1.61 4.51 -8.41
CA VAL A 42 -0.50 3.60 -8.74
C VAL A 42 0.68 4.37 -9.30
N ALA A 43 0.47 5.25 -10.26
CA ALA A 43 1.52 6.06 -10.88
C ALA A 43 2.27 6.94 -9.86
N LYS A 44 1.57 7.49 -8.86
CA LYS A 44 2.20 8.26 -7.77
C LYS A 44 2.91 7.37 -6.74
N VAL A 45 2.20 6.35 -6.23
CA VAL A 45 2.63 5.51 -5.09
C VAL A 45 3.69 4.47 -5.46
N TYR A 46 3.75 4.07 -6.73
CA TYR A 46 4.71 3.11 -7.28
C TYR A 46 5.53 3.73 -8.42
N SER A 47 5.82 5.04 -8.34
CA SER A 47 6.58 5.80 -9.36
C SER A 47 8.01 5.30 -9.57
N ASP A 48 8.59 4.64 -8.56
CA ASP A 48 9.92 4.03 -8.59
C ASP A 48 9.92 2.55 -9.03
N VAL A 49 8.74 1.98 -9.28
CA VAL A 49 8.57 0.58 -9.71
C VAL A 49 8.32 0.53 -11.20
N ASP A 50 8.99 -0.42 -11.86
CA ASP A 50 8.82 -0.68 -13.30
C ASP A 50 7.32 -0.84 -13.66
N PRO A 51 6.81 -0.08 -14.66
CA PRO A 51 5.42 -0.15 -15.12
C PRO A 51 4.91 -1.54 -15.45
N GLY A 52 5.78 -2.48 -15.83
CA GLY A 52 5.45 -3.89 -16.05
C GLY A 52 4.86 -4.58 -14.81
N TYR A 53 5.11 -4.06 -13.61
CA TYR A 53 4.52 -4.54 -12.35
C TYR A 53 3.31 -3.71 -11.88
N TRP A 54 2.78 -2.79 -12.69
CA TRP A 54 1.65 -1.97 -12.25
C TRP A 54 0.34 -2.73 -12.14
N ILE A 55 0.16 -3.83 -12.87
CA ILE A 55 -1.01 -4.70 -12.72
C ILE A 55 -1.07 -5.29 -11.29
N PRO A 56 -0.01 -5.96 -10.77
CA PRO A 56 -0.03 -6.42 -9.38
C PRO A 56 0.00 -5.26 -8.36
N ALA A 57 0.62 -4.12 -8.68
CA ALA A 57 0.58 -2.94 -7.81
C ALA A 57 -0.86 -2.39 -7.67
N SER A 58 -1.64 -2.40 -8.75
CA SER A 58 -3.04 -1.97 -8.78
C SER A 58 -3.90 -2.81 -7.83
N SER A 59 -3.72 -4.14 -7.85
CA SER A 59 -4.37 -5.04 -6.90
C SER A 59 -3.99 -4.74 -5.45
N ASN A 60 -2.73 -4.38 -5.20
CA ASN A 60 -2.25 -4.00 -3.87
C ASN A 60 -2.91 -2.70 -3.38
N VAL A 61 -2.96 -1.67 -4.23
CA VAL A 61 -3.62 -0.40 -3.93
C VAL A 61 -5.10 -0.63 -3.62
N ARG A 62 -5.79 -1.42 -4.45
CA ARG A 62 -7.22 -1.69 -4.27
C ARG A 62 -7.53 -2.28 -2.89
N ILE A 63 -6.78 -3.28 -2.44
CA ILE A 63 -6.97 -3.90 -1.12
C ILE A 63 -6.79 -2.87 0.00
N HIS A 64 -5.79 -1.99 -0.12
CA HIS A 64 -5.56 -0.94 0.87
C HIS A 64 -6.65 0.13 0.87
N VAL A 65 -7.16 0.52 -0.31
CA VAL A 65 -8.28 1.46 -0.43
C VAL A 65 -9.56 0.86 0.17
N GLU A 66 -9.86 -0.41 -0.12
CA GLU A 66 -11.00 -1.13 0.47
C GLU A 66 -10.89 -1.21 1.99
N HIS A 67 -9.69 -1.51 2.52
CA HIS A 67 -9.43 -1.52 3.97
C HIS A 67 -9.60 -0.13 4.61
N LEU A 68 -9.17 0.95 3.93
CA LEU A 68 -9.38 2.32 4.41
C LEU A 68 -10.85 2.74 4.37
N ALA A 69 -11.59 2.31 3.35
CA ALA A 69 -13.03 2.54 3.23
C ALA A 69 -13.80 1.89 4.39
N GLN A 70 -13.45 0.65 4.74
CA GLN A 70 -14.04 -0.06 5.89
C GLN A 70 -13.79 0.63 7.23
N GLN A 71 -12.82 1.54 7.31
CA GLN A 71 -12.47 2.28 8.51
C GLN A 71 -12.97 3.74 8.46
N ASP A 72 -13.73 4.13 7.43
CA ASP A 72 -14.17 5.51 7.20
C ASP A 72 -13.00 6.52 7.15
N LYS A 73 -11.85 6.09 6.57
CA LYS A 73 -10.61 6.89 6.50
C LYS A 73 -10.32 7.48 5.12
N LEU A 74 -11.19 7.28 4.14
CA LEU A 74 -11.00 7.89 2.84
C LEU A 74 -11.25 9.41 2.91
N PRO A 75 -10.49 10.21 2.15
CA PRO A 75 -10.77 11.64 2.02
C PRO A 75 -12.15 11.87 1.40
N LYS A 76 -12.78 13.00 1.73
CA LYS A 76 -14.10 13.40 1.23
C LYS A 76 -14.05 13.97 -0.18
#